data_AF-A0A9W8Z5T2-F1
#
_entry.id   AF-A0A9W8Z5T2-F1
#
_cell.length_a   1.000
_cell.length_b   1.000
_cell.length_c   1.000
_cell.angle_alpha   90.00
_cell.angle_beta   90.00
_cell.angle_gamma   90.00
#
_symmetry.space_group_name_H-M   'P 1'
#
loop_
_entity.id
_entity.type
_entity.pdbx_description
1 polymer ?
#
loop_
_entity_poly.entity_id
_entity_poly.type
_entity_poly.pdbx_seq_one_letter_code
_entity_poly.pdbx_strand_id
1 'polypeptide(L)'
;MRLLYTADDGRLGWTDDLVGKQIPPYAILSHTWDRQEVTYKDLRNYKNIGDVDARLKDSYQKIFFCAAQAKRDGLDHFWVDTCCIDKANNTELSEAINSMFRWYQKAKNCYVYLSDVEFSTLICDKELSRRWKPAFRQSRWFTRGWTLQELLAPASVTFYSKEGELLGNKQSLKDTIHEITGIPSGALLGKQVSEYSVAERFSWAEKRQTTREEDGAYCLFGMFGCHLPLIYGEGKEKALNRLKKEIEAASEDIRGTSLSTTQIQSRSSEERLGKICSWLSAPDPSTNYHRAHKQRQAETGLWLLQNPRFAEWKEGAASRLWLHGIPGCGKTILSSTIIEHLLQHCHSDTSMVTVYFYFDFNDAQKQDPELMLRSLLSQLLQRSAAVPKGVDAFFSACNNGTRQPSLHALLEVLPQVMQQFTHVNIVLDALDECTQRPELIDMLETVAGWQLGNMHVLMTSRKERDIESSLESYVKEEDTLCLQREVVDKDIQRYVQQRLSDDKTLAKWNKDAAIRQEIEAALMHGAQGIAGFGGLYVN
;
A
#
# COMPACT_ATOMS: atom_id res chain seq x y z
N MET A 1 1.81 4.45 10.79
CA MET A 1 3.00 4.12 11.62
C MET A 1 2.62 4.24 13.07
N ARG A 2 2.94 3.23 13.89
CA ARG A 2 2.69 3.23 15.33
C ARG A 2 3.96 3.62 16.08
N LEU A 3 3.86 4.45 17.13
CA LEU A 3 4.98 4.85 17.98
C LEU A 3 4.78 4.38 19.43
N LEU A 4 5.87 4.24 20.16
CA LEU A 4 5.89 4.07 21.60
C LEU A 4 6.09 5.41 22.30
N TYR A 5 5.53 5.55 23.49
CA TYR A 5 5.82 6.64 24.43
C TYR A 5 5.96 6.09 25.85
N THR A 6 6.59 6.86 26.74
CA THR A 6 6.66 6.54 28.17
C THR A 6 5.65 7.39 28.92
N ALA A 7 4.67 6.76 29.56
CA ALA A 7 3.67 7.44 30.39
C ALA A 7 4.28 7.96 31.71
N ASP A 8 3.55 8.84 32.40
CA ASP A 8 4.01 9.46 33.66
C ASP A 8 4.28 8.46 34.77
N ASP A 9 3.62 7.29 34.73
CA ASP A 9 3.80 6.17 35.66
C ASP A 9 5.00 5.27 35.29
N GLY A 10 5.77 5.63 34.25
CA GLY A 10 6.93 4.88 33.77
C GLY A 10 6.57 3.68 32.87
N ARG A 11 5.29 3.47 32.54
CA ARG A 11 4.87 2.41 31.62
C ARG A 11 5.07 2.81 30.16
N LEU A 12 5.24 1.81 29.30
CA LEU A 12 5.28 2.00 27.85
C LEU A 12 3.86 1.90 27.28
N GLY A 13 3.49 2.87 26.46
CA GLY A 13 2.22 2.90 25.73
C GLY A 13 2.42 3.06 24.23
N TRP A 14 1.36 2.84 23.45
CA TRP A 14 1.36 3.07 22.00
C TRP A 14 0.46 4.23 21.62
N THR A 15 0.85 4.91 20.55
CA THR A 15 -0.06 5.77 19.79
C THR A 15 -1.03 4.91 18.96
N ASP A 16 -2.12 5.51 18.50
CA ASP A 16 -2.86 4.98 17.36
C ASP A 16 -1.99 5.01 16.09
N ASP A 17 -2.49 4.43 14.99
CA ASP A 17 -1.78 4.43 13.72
C ASP A 17 -1.72 5.85 13.13
N LEU A 18 -0.53 6.46 13.17
CA LEU A 18 -0.29 7.83 12.73
C LEU A 18 0.01 7.89 11.22
N VAL A 19 -0.56 8.89 10.55
CA VAL A 19 -0.39 9.10 9.10
C VAL A 19 0.02 10.55 8.79
N GLY A 20 0.96 10.71 7.86
CA GLY A 20 1.31 12.02 7.29
C GLY A 20 1.80 13.04 8.33
N LYS A 21 1.13 14.19 8.41
CA LYS A 21 1.48 15.31 9.30
C LYS A 21 1.20 15.05 10.80
N GLN A 22 0.52 13.96 11.12
CA GLN A 22 0.18 13.58 12.50
C GLN A 22 1.34 12.89 13.23
N ILE A 23 2.42 12.54 12.53
CA ILE A 23 3.57 11.86 13.13
C ILE A 23 4.41 12.90 13.89
N PRO A 24 4.50 12.82 15.24
CA PRO A 24 5.31 13.74 16.04
C PRO A 24 6.81 13.49 15.81
N PRO A 25 7.72 14.37 16.27
CA PRO A 25 9.14 14.04 16.31
C PRO A 25 9.38 12.78 17.15
N TYR A 26 10.17 11.84 16.62
CA TYR A 26 10.46 10.57 17.30
C TYR A 26 11.92 10.15 17.16
N ALA A 27 12.38 9.34 18.12
CA ALA A 27 13.61 8.57 18.03
C ALA A 27 13.34 7.19 17.40
N ILE A 28 14.36 6.57 16.80
CA ILE A 28 14.24 5.23 16.23
C ILE A 28 15.36 4.32 16.74
N LEU A 29 15.03 3.11 17.15
CA LEU A 29 15.99 2.12 17.62
C LEU A 29 16.43 1.21 16.47
N SER A 30 17.73 1.18 16.22
CA SER A 30 18.38 0.19 15.38
C SER A 30 19.10 -0.83 16.28
N HIS A 31 18.81 -2.11 16.09
CA HIS A 31 19.38 -3.17 16.91
C HIS A 31 19.40 -4.50 16.16
N THR A 32 20.20 -5.45 16.64
CA THR A 32 20.14 -6.83 16.16
C THR A 32 19.21 -7.65 17.03
N TRP A 33 18.36 -8.47 16.40
CA TRP A 33 17.48 -9.38 17.13
C TRP A 33 18.31 -10.49 17.79
N ASP A 34 18.03 -10.76 19.06
CA ASP A 34 18.56 -11.90 19.81
C ASP A 34 17.54 -13.06 19.84
N ARG A 35 17.81 -14.11 20.64
CA ARG A 35 16.97 -15.33 20.66
C ARG A 35 15.54 -15.08 21.16
N GLN A 36 15.32 -14.01 21.93
CA GLN A 36 14.02 -13.58 22.42
C GLN A 36 13.94 -12.06 22.29
N GLU A 37 12.95 -11.59 21.56
CA GLU A 37 12.66 -10.15 21.38
C GLU A 37 11.25 -9.86 21.85
N VAL A 38 11.04 -8.67 22.39
CA VAL A 38 9.71 -8.23 22.80
C VAL A 38 8.89 -7.95 21.56
N THR A 39 7.83 -8.71 21.35
CA THR A 39 6.93 -8.51 20.21
C THR A 39 5.81 -7.55 20.53
N TYR A 40 5.10 -7.09 19.50
CA TYR A 40 3.87 -6.32 19.65
C TYR A 40 2.85 -7.00 20.57
N LYS A 41 2.74 -8.35 20.51
CA LYS A 41 1.82 -9.11 21.37
C LYS A 41 2.26 -9.13 22.82
N ASP A 42 3.57 -9.19 23.08
CA ASP A 42 4.10 -9.26 24.45
C ASP A 42 3.80 -7.97 25.20
N LEU A 43 4.15 -6.82 24.61
CA LEU A 43 3.85 -5.51 25.22
C LEU A 43 2.34 -5.27 25.44
N ARG A 44 1.46 -5.96 24.70
CA ARG A 44 0.00 -5.80 24.84
C ARG A 44 -0.55 -6.59 26.02
N ASN A 45 0.13 -7.68 26.36
CA ASN A 45 -0.29 -8.59 27.43
C ASN A 45 0.29 -8.19 28.79
N TYR A 46 1.49 -7.59 28.84
CA TYR A 46 2.13 -7.19 30.10
C TYR A 46 1.69 -5.78 30.53
N LYS A 47 0.67 -5.72 31.41
CA LYS A 47 0.17 -4.46 32.00
C LYS A 47 1.10 -3.82 33.04
N ASN A 48 2.06 -4.58 33.60
CA ASN A 48 3.03 -4.10 34.59
C ASN A 48 4.40 -4.76 34.42
N ILE A 49 5.45 -3.95 34.50
CA ILE A 49 6.87 -4.36 34.37
C ILE A 49 7.32 -5.28 35.53
N GLY A 50 6.62 -5.23 36.68
CA GLY A 50 6.91 -6.07 37.85
C GLY A 50 6.67 -7.58 37.63
N ASP A 51 5.84 -7.95 36.66
CA ASP A 51 5.46 -9.34 36.36
C ASP A 51 6.31 -9.97 35.23
N VAL A 52 7.33 -9.26 34.76
CA VAL A 52 8.17 -9.69 33.63
C VAL A 52 9.22 -10.70 34.13
N ASP A 53 9.21 -11.91 33.57
CA ASP A 53 10.21 -12.96 33.81
C ASP A 53 11.63 -12.38 33.71
N ALA A 54 12.55 -12.83 34.57
CA ALA A 54 13.95 -12.44 34.54
C ALA A 54 14.59 -12.67 33.16
N ARG A 55 14.12 -13.66 32.38
CA ARG A 55 14.57 -13.89 30.99
C ARG A 55 14.07 -12.85 29.99
N LEU A 56 12.90 -12.26 30.23
CA LEU A 56 12.35 -11.18 29.41
C LEU A 56 13.01 -9.85 29.76
N LYS A 57 13.52 -9.65 30.99
CA LYS A 57 14.22 -8.38 31.35
C LYS A 57 15.32 -7.99 30.37
N ASP A 58 16.08 -8.98 29.86
CA ASP A 58 17.14 -8.75 28.88
C ASP A 58 16.59 -8.29 27.52
N SER A 59 15.44 -8.80 27.07
CA SER A 59 14.81 -8.40 25.81
C SER A 59 14.17 -7.01 25.89
N TYR A 60 13.69 -6.60 27.08
CA TYR A 60 13.19 -5.25 27.31
C TYR A 60 14.31 -4.21 27.47
N GLN A 61 15.56 -4.62 27.76
CA GLN A 61 16.67 -3.69 28.02
C GLN A 61 16.88 -2.70 26.87
N LYS A 62 16.80 -3.17 25.61
CA LYS A 62 16.97 -2.34 24.41
C LYS A 62 15.87 -1.27 24.28
N ILE A 63 14.64 -1.64 24.62
CA ILE A 63 13.47 -0.76 24.57
C ILE A 63 13.57 0.29 25.66
N PHE A 64 13.91 -0.10 26.89
CA PHE A 64 14.09 0.84 28.00
C PHE A 64 15.27 1.78 27.78
N PHE A 65 16.38 1.26 27.22
CA PHE A 65 17.48 2.09 26.78
C PHE A 65 16.99 3.16 25.78
N CYS A 66 16.25 2.75 24.75
CA CYS A 66 15.72 3.67 23.75
C CYS A 66 14.79 4.72 24.37
N ALA A 67 13.87 4.30 25.25
CA ALA A 67 12.95 5.20 25.95
C ALA A 67 13.71 6.22 26.83
N ALA A 68 14.69 5.75 27.60
CA ALA A 68 15.50 6.61 28.47
C ALA A 68 16.35 7.60 27.66
N GLN A 69 16.95 7.15 26.56
CA GLN A 69 17.77 8.01 25.71
C GLN A 69 16.93 9.00 24.91
N ALA A 70 15.76 8.60 24.39
CA ALA A 70 14.81 9.49 23.74
C ALA A 70 14.36 10.61 24.69
N LYS A 71 14.04 10.27 25.94
CA LYS A 71 13.67 11.23 26.97
C LYS A 71 14.80 12.22 27.29
N ARG A 72 16.05 11.75 27.38
CA ARG A 72 17.23 12.63 27.58
C ARG A 72 17.41 13.63 26.42
N ASP A 73 17.08 13.21 25.21
CA ASP A 73 17.18 14.04 24.01
C ASP A 73 15.90 14.86 23.74
N GLY A 74 14.94 14.87 24.66
CA GLY A 74 13.71 15.67 24.56
C GLY A 74 12.68 15.12 23.56
N LEU A 75 12.67 13.81 23.32
CA LEU A 75 11.73 13.14 22.44
C LEU A 75 10.77 12.26 23.26
N ASP A 76 9.48 12.59 23.20
CA ASP A 76 8.43 11.85 23.92
C ASP A 76 8.07 10.52 23.26
N HIS A 77 8.38 10.39 21.97
CA HIS A 77 8.01 9.24 21.14
C HIS A 77 9.25 8.56 20.57
N PHE A 78 9.17 7.24 20.44
CA PHE A 78 10.20 6.45 19.80
C PHE A 78 9.63 5.23 19.07
N TRP A 79 10.42 4.65 18.17
CA TRP A 79 10.01 3.51 17.35
C TRP A 79 10.98 2.35 17.45
N VAL A 80 10.43 1.14 17.50
CA VAL A 80 11.16 -0.13 17.54
C VAL A 80 10.45 -1.16 16.66
N ASP A 81 11.13 -1.75 15.69
CA ASP A 81 10.56 -2.65 14.68
C ASP A 81 9.93 -3.91 15.26
N THR A 82 10.45 -4.41 16.39
CA THR A 82 9.98 -5.64 17.03
C THR A 82 8.58 -5.50 17.64
N CYS A 83 8.20 -4.31 18.09
CA CYS A 83 6.96 -4.08 18.81
C CYS A 83 6.09 -2.92 18.32
N CYS A 84 6.56 -2.13 17.35
CA CYS A 84 5.74 -1.13 16.66
C CYS A 84 5.08 -1.67 15.38
N ILE A 85 5.46 -2.86 14.92
CA ILE A 85 4.88 -3.53 13.75
C ILE A 85 4.17 -4.81 14.22
N ASP A 86 2.88 -4.96 13.91
CA ASP A 86 2.21 -6.25 14.04
C ASP A 86 2.61 -7.17 12.88
N LYS A 87 3.66 -7.96 13.10
CA LYS A 87 4.19 -8.91 12.11
C LYS A 87 3.20 -10.05 11.78
N ALA A 88 2.12 -10.22 12.55
CA ALA A 88 1.06 -11.18 12.20
C ALA A 88 0.07 -10.62 11.16
N ASN A 89 0.07 -9.30 10.96
CA ASN A 89 -0.73 -8.64 9.94
C ASN A 89 0.12 -8.41 8.68
N ASN A 90 -0.07 -9.26 7.66
CA ASN A 90 0.72 -9.20 6.42
C ASN A 90 0.59 -7.86 5.67
N THR A 91 -0.56 -7.18 5.77
CA THR A 91 -0.75 -5.85 5.17
C THR A 91 0.12 -4.81 5.88
N GLU A 92 0.07 -4.77 7.21
CA GLU A 92 0.89 -3.87 8.03
C GLU A 92 2.38 -4.17 7.85
N LEU A 93 2.76 -5.45 7.79
CA LEU A 93 4.13 -5.87 7.54
C LEU A 93 4.64 -5.40 6.17
N SER A 94 3.82 -5.55 5.11
CA SER A 94 4.15 -5.09 3.76
C SER A 94 4.29 -3.58 3.67
N GLU A 95 3.34 -2.83 4.27
CA GLU A 95 3.39 -1.38 4.34
C GLU A 95 4.61 -0.90 5.13
N ALA A 96 4.91 -1.55 6.26
CA ALA A 96 6.03 -1.22 7.12
C ALA A 96 7.38 -1.43 6.42
N ILE A 97 7.58 -2.57 5.76
CA ILE A 97 8.84 -2.85 5.04
C ILE A 97 9.06 -1.84 3.90
N ASN A 98 8.01 -1.54 3.13
CA ASN A 98 8.10 -0.57 2.06
C ASN A 98 8.27 0.88 2.56
N SER A 99 7.93 1.16 3.82
CA SER A 99 8.04 2.49 4.44
C SER A 99 9.25 2.66 5.34
N MET A 100 9.94 1.58 5.71
CA MET A 100 10.96 1.55 6.76
C MET A 100 12.09 2.55 6.49
N PHE A 101 12.63 2.60 5.28
CA PHE A 101 13.67 3.57 4.90
C PHE A 101 13.22 5.02 5.15
N ARG A 102 11.97 5.34 4.79
CA ARG A 102 11.39 6.68 5.00
C ARG A 102 11.20 6.97 6.49
N TRP A 103 10.83 5.98 7.29
CA TRP A 103 10.71 6.13 8.74
C TRP A 103 12.07 6.37 9.40
N TYR A 104 13.12 5.67 8.97
CA TYR A 104 14.48 5.95 9.43
C TYR A 104 14.96 7.33 8.97
N GLN A 105 14.66 7.73 7.73
CA GLN A 105 15.03 9.05 7.20
C GLN A 105 14.37 10.21 7.95
N LYS A 106 13.12 10.05 8.39
CA LYS A 106 12.36 11.08 9.11
C LYS A 106 12.60 11.10 10.63
N ALA A 107 13.23 10.07 11.19
CA ALA A 107 13.55 10.02 12.61
C ALA A 107 14.50 11.17 12.99
N LYS A 108 14.29 11.78 14.16
CA LYS A 108 15.17 12.84 14.66
C LYS A 108 16.53 12.28 15.07
N ASN A 109 16.52 11.17 15.80
CA ASN A 109 17.71 10.45 16.22
C ASN A 109 17.53 8.95 15.97
N CYS A 110 18.54 8.31 15.38
CA CYS A 110 18.66 6.86 15.34
C CYS A 110 19.67 6.41 16.39
N TYR A 111 19.21 5.59 17.34
CA TYR A 111 20.06 4.99 18.36
C TYR A 111 20.39 3.56 17.95
N VAL A 112 21.68 3.28 17.74
CA VAL A 112 22.18 1.94 17.46
C VAL A 112 22.62 1.31 18.77
N TYR A 113 21.91 0.28 19.20
CA TYR A 113 22.25 -0.47 20.41
C TYR A 113 22.97 -1.77 20.06
N LEU A 114 24.25 -1.87 20.46
CA LEU A 114 25.12 -3.00 20.15
C LEU A 114 25.21 -3.97 21.33
N SER A 115 24.39 -5.03 21.32
CA SER A 115 24.37 -6.02 22.42
C SER A 115 25.65 -6.87 22.52
N ASP A 116 26.51 -6.84 21.52
CA ASP A 116 27.77 -7.58 21.42
C ASP A 116 29.04 -6.71 21.59
N VAL A 117 28.87 -5.45 21.98
CA VAL A 117 30.00 -4.53 22.26
C VAL A 117 29.93 -4.09 23.71
N GLU A 118 30.90 -4.52 24.51
CA GLU A 118 31.03 -4.16 25.92
C GLU A 118 31.92 -2.91 26.08
N PHE A 119 31.48 -1.99 26.95
CA PHE A 119 32.25 -0.83 27.36
C PHE A 119 33.06 -1.16 28.62
N SER A 120 34.32 -1.59 28.45
CA SER A 120 35.19 -1.94 29.58
C SER A 120 35.53 -0.70 30.43
N THR A 121 34.93 -0.59 31.61
CA THR A 121 35.09 0.55 32.55
C THR A 121 36.22 0.38 33.58
N LEU A 122 37.02 -0.68 33.48
CA LEU A 122 38.10 -0.93 34.45
C LEU A 122 39.33 -0.07 34.10
N ILE A 123 39.39 1.08 34.79
CA ILE A 123 40.53 1.99 35.04
C ILE A 123 40.65 3.19 34.08
N CYS A 124 40.73 4.36 34.72
CA CYS A 124 40.80 5.71 34.15
C CYS A 124 42.14 5.92 33.45
N ASP A 125 42.24 5.56 32.17
CA ASP A 125 43.34 6.00 31.32
C ASP A 125 42.85 6.37 29.91
N LYS A 126 43.29 7.52 29.40
CA LYS A 126 42.77 8.11 28.15
C LYS A 126 43.10 7.26 26.92
N GLU A 127 44.16 6.45 26.96
CA GLU A 127 44.50 5.49 25.89
C GLU A 127 43.62 4.22 25.88
N LEU A 128 43.00 3.87 27.02
CA LEU A 128 42.12 2.69 27.16
C LEU A 128 40.68 2.95 26.69
N SER A 129 40.31 4.22 26.46
CA SER A 129 38.98 4.71 26.03
C SER A 129 38.46 4.14 24.69
N ARG A 130 39.27 3.32 24.00
CA ARG A 130 38.98 2.73 22.69
C ARG A 130 39.04 1.19 22.67
N ARG A 131 39.09 0.52 23.82
CA ARG A 131 39.09 -0.96 23.91
C ARG A 131 37.87 -1.63 23.28
N TRP A 132 36.76 -0.91 23.16
CA TRP A 132 35.56 -1.38 22.47
C TRP A 132 35.73 -1.40 20.94
N LYS A 133 36.72 -0.70 20.35
CA LYS A 133 36.86 -0.60 18.89
C LYS A 133 37.02 -1.95 18.17
N PRO A 134 37.81 -2.91 18.66
CA PRO A 134 37.87 -4.25 18.07
C PRO A 134 36.51 -4.97 18.11
N ALA A 135 35.79 -4.91 19.23
CA ALA A 135 34.46 -5.51 19.37
C ALA A 135 33.45 -4.83 18.44
N PHE A 136 33.50 -3.49 18.33
CA PHE A 136 32.69 -2.72 17.39
C PHE A 136 32.94 -3.14 15.94
N ARG A 137 34.21 -3.30 15.53
CA ARG A 137 34.56 -3.79 14.18
C ARG A 137 34.01 -5.17 13.87
N GLN A 138 33.83 -6.01 14.90
CA GLN A 138 33.35 -7.38 14.79
C GLN A 138 31.84 -7.49 15.10
N SER A 139 31.17 -6.39 15.40
CA SER A 139 29.76 -6.42 15.78
C SER A 139 28.91 -7.01 14.66
N ARG A 140 28.01 -7.92 15.04
CA ARG A 140 27.02 -8.54 14.15
C ARG A 140 26.12 -7.50 13.52
N TRP A 141 25.97 -6.30 14.12
CA TRP A 141 25.18 -5.22 13.54
C TRP A 141 25.62 -4.86 12.12
N PHE A 142 26.92 -4.88 11.83
CA PHE A 142 27.44 -4.59 10.49
C PHE A 142 27.19 -5.71 9.47
N THR A 143 26.83 -6.91 9.93
CA THR A 143 26.59 -8.08 9.06
C THR A 143 25.12 -8.34 8.82
N ARG A 144 24.18 -7.57 9.40
CA ARG A 144 22.74 -7.75 9.16
C ARG A 144 22.27 -6.95 7.94
N GLY A 145 21.34 -7.52 7.16
CA GLY A 145 20.79 -6.88 5.96
C GLY A 145 20.08 -5.56 6.25
N TRP A 146 19.09 -5.58 7.14
CA TRP A 146 18.25 -4.42 7.47
C TRP A 146 19.03 -3.21 8.00
N THR A 147 20.09 -3.44 8.79
CA THR A 147 20.91 -2.36 9.38
C THR A 147 21.62 -1.49 8.34
N LEU A 148 21.67 -1.90 7.07
CA LEU A 148 22.16 -1.06 5.98
C LEU A 148 21.30 0.19 5.81
N GLN A 149 19.97 0.01 5.77
CA GLN A 149 19.04 1.13 5.65
C GLN A 149 19.05 1.97 6.93
N GLU A 150 19.18 1.34 8.08
CA GLU A 150 19.21 1.99 9.40
C GLU A 150 20.46 2.85 9.60
N LEU A 151 21.56 2.54 8.90
CA LEU A 151 22.79 3.33 8.85
C LEU A 151 22.68 4.53 7.89
N LEU A 152 22.14 4.27 6.69
CA LEU A 152 22.18 5.21 5.57
C LEU A 152 21.03 6.22 5.58
N ALA A 153 19.82 5.78 5.93
CA ALA A 153 18.63 6.61 5.83
C ALA A 153 18.58 7.77 6.85
N PRO A 154 18.88 7.58 8.15
CA PRO A 154 18.78 8.66 9.13
C PRO A 154 19.86 9.72 8.96
N ALA A 155 19.51 10.97 9.21
CA ALA A 155 20.48 12.07 9.27
C ALA A 155 21.44 11.92 10.47
N SER A 156 20.92 11.49 11.62
CA SER A 156 21.66 11.31 12.87
C SER A 156 21.66 9.83 13.29
N VAL A 157 22.84 9.24 13.48
CA VAL A 157 23.01 7.87 13.99
C VAL A 157 24.07 7.89 15.09
N THR A 158 23.71 7.38 16.27
CA THR A 158 24.56 7.33 17.46
C THR A 158 24.65 5.91 17.99
N PHE A 159 25.87 5.44 18.27
CA PHE A 159 26.19 4.07 18.65
C PHE A 159 26.40 3.95 20.15
N TYR A 160 25.79 2.93 20.74
CA TYR A 160 25.83 2.64 22.16
C TYR A 160 26.24 1.19 22.42
N SER A 161 26.95 0.98 23.53
CA SER A 161 27.35 -0.34 24.00
C SER A 161 26.17 -1.13 24.60
N LYS A 162 26.43 -2.39 24.96
CA LYS A 162 25.50 -3.23 25.72
C LYS A 162 25.09 -2.64 27.07
N GLU A 163 25.93 -1.79 27.66
CA GLU A 163 25.66 -1.09 28.91
C GLU A 163 24.89 0.23 28.69
N GLY A 164 24.68 0.64 27.44
CA GLY A 164 24.06 1.92 27.07
C GLY A 164 25.05 3.10 27.07
N GLU A 165 26.36 2.83 27.09
CA GLU A 165 27.40 3.86 27.04
C GLU A 165 27.66 4.35 25.61
N LEU A 166 27.90 5.65 25.46
CA LEU A 166 28.14 6.28 24.16
C LEU A 166 29.49 5.86 23.56
N LEU A 167 29.45 5.19 22.41
CA LEU A 167 30.65 4.79 21.67
C LEU A 167 31.08 5.87 20.66
N GLY A 168 30.10 6.60 20.11
CA GLY A 168 30.30 7.66 19.13
C GLY A 168 29.11 7.80 18.19
N ASN A 169 29.22 8.70 17.22
CA ASN A 169 28.22 8.91 16.18
C ASN A 169 28.77 8.64 14.77
N LYS A 170 27.87 8.58 13.78
CA LYS A 170 28.19 8.34 12.36
C LYS A 170 29.30 9.22 11.82
N GLN A 171 29.34 10.50 12.22
CA GLN A 171 30.39 11.45 11.82
C GLN A 171 31.75 11.08 12.43
N SER A 172 31.78 10.80 13.73
CA SER A 172 33.02 10.49 14.47
C SER A 172 33.62 9.12 14.12
N LEU A 173 32.79 8.18 13.68
CA LEU A 173 33.17 6.80 13.37
C LEU A 173 33.20 6.50 11.86
N LYS A 174 33.01 7.52 11.00
CA LYS A 174 32.87 7.35 9.55
C LYS A 174 33.99 6.51 8.91
N ASP A 175 35.25 6.72 9.31
CA ASP A 175 36.39 6.03 8.71
C ASP A 175 36.41 4.56 9.13
N THR A 176 36.08 4.28 10.40
CA THR A 176 35.94 2.90 10.89
C THR A 176 34.75 2.20 10.24
N ILE A 177 33.61 2.88 10.07
CA ILE A 177 32.43 2.31 9.40
C ILE A 177 32.72 2.06 7.91
N HIS A 178 33.44 2.97 7.23
CA HIS A 178 33.89 2.80 5.85
C HIS A 178 34.78 1.56 5.71
N GLU A 179 35.78 1.39 6.60
CA GLU A 179 36.65 0.21 6.61
C GLU A 179 35.88 -1.12 6.79
N ILE A 180 34.87 -1.14 7.65
CA ILE A 180 34.07 -2.35 7.91
C ILE A 180 33.13 -2.67 6.74
N THR A 181 32.44 -1.65 6.22
CA THR A 181 31.29 -1.84 5.32
C THR A 181 31.61 -1.63 3.84
N GLY A 182 32.71 -0.96 3.53
CA GLY A 182 33.02 -0.48 2.17
C GLY A 182 32.16 0.71 1.71
N ILE A 183 31.24 1.21 2.53
CA ILE A 183 30.37 2.33 2.19
C ILE A 183 31.20 3.62 2.17
N PRO A 184 31.22 4.40 1.07
CA PRO A 184 31.99 5.63 0.99
C PRO A 184 31.62 6.62 2.09
N SER A 185 32.61 7.32 2.66
CA SER A 185 32.38 8.31 3.72
C SER A 185 31.36 9.38 3.31
N GLY A 186 31.30 9.75 2.02
CA GLY A 186 30.27 10.67 1.51
C GLY A 186 28.84 10.21 1.77
N ALA A 187 28.54 8.92 1.54
CA ALA A 187 27.21 8.35 1.78
C ALA A 187 26.88 8.33 3.28
N LEU A 188 27.89 8.05 4.13
CA LEU A 188 27.74 8.09 5.59
C LEU A 188 27.46 9.52 6.09
N LEU A 189 28.01 10.54 5.43
CA LEU A 189 27.85 11.95 5.79
C LEU A 189 26.62 12.62 5.15
N GLY A 190 25.71 11.85 4.54
CA GLY A 190 24.42 12.34 4.06
C GLY A 190 24.37 12.73 2.58
N LYS A 191 25.41 12.40 1.79
CA LYS A 191 25.30 12.43 0.32
C LYS A 191 24.18 11.47 -0.11
N GLN A 192 23.36 11.87 -1.08
CA GLN A 192 22.22 11.05 -1.46
C GLN A 192 22.71 9.70 -2.02
N VAL A 193 22.10 8.60 -1.55
CA VAL A 193 22.46 7.25 -1.99
C VAL A 193 22.23 7.04 -3.50
N SER A 194 21.30 7.79 -4.10
CA SER A 194 21.02 7.79 -5.53
C SER A 194 22.16 8.32 -6.40
N GLU A 195 23.11 9.07 -5.82
CA GLU A 195 24.31 9.56 -6.54
C GLU A 195 25.37 8.47 -6.75
N TYR A 196 25.21 7.31 -6.12
CA TYR A 196 26.08 6.15 -6.28
C TYR A 196 25.51 5.17 -7.29
N SER A 197 26.39 4.48 -8.02
CA SER A 197 25.96 3.53 -9.04
C SER A 197 25.13 2.40 -8.43
N VAL A 198 24.28 1.77 -9.26
CA VAL A 198 23.50 0.61 -8.85
C VAL A 198 24.41 -0.51 -8.34
N ALA A 199 25.54 -0.74 -9.01
CA ALA A 199 26.53 -1.75 -8.62
C ALA A 199 27.16 -1.45 -7.26
N GLU A 200 27.55 -0.20 -6.98
CA GLU A 200 28.08 0.20 -5.67
C GLU A 200 27.04 0.02 -4.56
N ARG A 201 25.78 0.41 -4.81
CA ARG A 201 24.71 0.23 -3.82
C ARG A 201 24.46 -1.24 -3.51
N PHE A 202 24.51 -2.12 -4.51
CA PHE A 202 24.42 -3.57 -4.29
C PHE A 202 25.63 -4.13 -3.53
N SER A 203 26.84 -3.62 -3.76
CA SER A 203 28.05 -4.12 -3.06
C SER A 203 28.01 -3.85 -1.55
N TRP A 204 27.33 -2.78 -1.10
CA TRP A 204 27.14 -2.48 0.32
C TRP A 204 26.32 -3.53 1.08
N ALA A 205 25.57 -4.37 0.34
CA ALA A 205 24.74 -5.44 0.88
C ALA A 205 25.38 -6.83 0.77
N GLU A 206 26.45 -7.00 0.00
CA GLU A 206 26.98 -8.30 -0.40
C GLU A 206 27.41 -9.17 0.79
N LYS A 207 28.07 -8.57 1.79
CA LYS A 207 28.56 -9.27 2.99
C LYS A 207 27.50 -9.40 4.10
N ARG A 208 26.27 -8.94 3.86
CA ARG A 208 25.21 -8.92 4.86
C ARG A 208 24.32 -10.16 4.77
N GLN A 209 23.79 -10.56 5.91
CA GLN A 209 22.98 -11.75 6.13
C GLN A 209 21.60 -11.39 6.66
N THR A 210 20.60 -12.16 6.24
CA THR A 210 19.20 -12.01 6.64
C THR A 210 18.68 -13.35 7.16
N THR A 211 17.66 -13.29 8.02
CA THR A 211 17.05 -14.52 8.58
C THR A 211 16.18 -15.22 7.54
N ARG A 212 15.34 -14.45 6.84
CA ARG A 212 14.66 -14.91 5.64
C ARG A 212 15.51 -14.57 4.43
N GLU A 213 15.55 -15.47 3.46
CA GLU A 213 16.45 -15.32 2.32
C GLU A 213 16.02 -14.16 1.40
N GLU A 214 14.71 -13.92 1.27
CA GLU A 214 14.12 -12.85 0.45
C GLU A 214 14.36 -11.46 1.03
N ASP A 215 14.52 -11.37 2.36
CA ASP A 215 14.88 -10.11 3.02
C ASP A 215 16.20 -9.55 2.49
N GLY A 216 17.07 -10.38 1.89
CA GLY A 216 18.29 -9.93 1.22
C GLY A 216 18.02 -9.00 0.03
N ALA A 217 16.83 -9.05 -0.56
CA ALA A 217 16.33 -8.08 -1.54
C ALA A 217 15.47 -7.00 -0.88
N TYR A 218 14.56 -7.38 0.02
CA TYR A 218 13.58 -6.44 0.60
C TYR A 218 14.25 -5.36 1.44
N CYS A 219 15.37 -5.68 2.11
CA CYS A 219 16.19 -4.72 2.83
C CYS A 219 16.92 -3.73 1.92
N LEU A 220 16.68 -3.72 0.60
CA LEU A 220 17.25 -2.75 -0.35
C LEU A 220 16.18 -1.85 -0.98
N PHE A 221 14.88 -2.16 -0.83
CA PHE A 221 13.79 -1.46 -1.50
C PHE A 221 13.86 0.06 -1.33
N GLY A 222 13.91 0.53 -0.08
CA GLY A 222 13.92 1.96 0.19
C GLY A 222 15.21 2.67 -0.24
N MET A 223 16.35 1.98 -0.28
CA MET A 223 17.62 2.54 -0.79
C MET A 223 17.59 2.74 -2.31
N PHE A 224 16.84 1.90 -3.02
CA PHE A 224 16.60 2.03 -4.46
C PHE A 224 15.34 2.85 -4.79
N GLY A 225 14.53 3.19 -3.79
CA GLY A 225 13.27 3.90 -3.99
C GLY A 225 12.16 3.03 -4.59
N CYS A 226 12.29 1.71 -4.51
CA CYS A 226 11.33 0.77 -5.08
C CYS A 226 10.19 0.47 -4.08
N HIS A 227 8.99 0.26 -4.60
CA HIS A 227 7.84 -0.23 -3.84
C HIS A 227 7.37 -1.55 -4.47
N LEU A 228 7.61 -2.67 -3.80
CA LEU A 228 7.36 -3.99 -4.37
C LEU A 228 6.59 -4.89 -3.38
N PRO A 229 5.70 -5.77 -3.87
CA PRO A 229 5.02 -6.76 -3.04
C PRO A 229 6.01 -7.73 -2.36
N LEU A 230 5.77 -8.05 -1.08
CA LEU A 230 6.53 -9.08 -0.36
C LEU A 230 5.94 -10.46 -0.66
N ILE A 231 6.76 -11.37 -1.18
CA ILE A 231 6.37 -12.75 -1.50
C ILE A 231 7.35 -13.70 -0.81
N TYR A 232 7.15 -13.90 0.49
CA TYR A 232 7.92 -14.91 1.23
C TYR A 232 7.61 -16.31 0.69
N GLY A 233 8.66 -17.08 0.40
CA GLY A 233 8.61 -18.36 -0.32
C GLY A 233 9.01 -18.26 -1.80
N GLU A 234 9.24 -17.05 -2.35
CA GLU A 234 9.72 -16.91 -3.73
C GLU A 234 11.21 -17.24 -3.89
N GLY A 235 11.97 -17.22 -2.80
CA GLY A 235 13.41 -17.43 -2.77
C GLY A 235 14.22 -16.16 -3.08
N LYS A 236 15.45 -16.09 -2.55
CA LYS A 236 16.29 -14.88 -2.63
C LYS A 236 16.55 -14.41 -4.06
N GLU A 237 16.84 -15.33 -4.98
CA GLU A 237 17.19 -15.00 -6.36
C GLU A 237 16.02 -14.36 -7.10
N LYS A 238 14.79 -14.86 -6.92
CA LYS A 238 13.60 -14.28 -7.57
C LYS A 238 13.28 -12.89 -7.01
N ALA A 239 13.37 -12.73 -5.69
CA ALA A 239 13.19 -11.44 -5.03
C ALA A 239 14.22 -10.40 -5.53
N LEU A 240 15.50 -10.79 -5.66
CA LEU A 240 16.55 -9.93 -6.22
C LEU A 240 16.33 -9.61 -7.69
N ASN A 241 15.88 -10.58 -8.50
CA ASN A 241 15.60 -10.34 -9.92
C ASN A 241 14.44 -9.36 -10.11
N ARG A 242 13.40 -9.43 -9.27
CA ARG A 242 12.30 -8.45 -9.28
C ARG A 242 12.79 -7.06 -8.92
N LEU A 243 13.63 -6.94 -7.88
CA LEU A 243 14.24 -5.67 -7.51
C LEU A 243 15.09 -5.10 -8.66
N LYS A 244 15.93 -5.93 -9.30
CA LYS A 244 16.76 -5.49 -10.44
C LYS A 244 15.91 -5.01 -11.61
N LYS A 245 14.83 -5.72 -11.97
CA LYS A 245 13.90 -5.31 -13.02
C LYS A 245 13.25 -3.96 -12.71
N GLU A 246 12.84 -3.74 -11.46
CA GLU A 246 12.26 -2.47 -11.03
C GLU A 246 13.28 -1.32 -11.13
N ILE A 247 14.53 -1.58 -10.73
CA ILE A 247 15.63 -0.61 -10.86
C ILE A 247 15.94 -0.34 -12.34
N GLU A 248 15.92 -1.37 -13.19
CA GLU A 248 16.16 -1.26 -14.63
C GLU A 248 15.07 -0.42 -15.28
N ALA A 249 13.80 -0.71 -15.02
CA ALA A 249 12.66 0.09 -15.50
C ALA A 249 12.77 1.55 -15.06
N ALA A 250 13.05 1.80 -13.77
CA ALA A 250 13.29 3.14 -13.25
C ALA A 250 14.53 3.80 -13.87
N SER A 251 15.53 3.01 -14.29
CA SER A 251 16.74 3.52 -14.95
C SER A 251 16.57 3.73 -16.46
N GLU A 252 15.65 3.04 -17.13
CA GLU A 252 15.27 3.26 -18.52
C GLU A 252 14.47 4.56 -18.64
N ASP A 253 13.63 4.86 -17.64
CA ASP A 253 13.03 6.18 -17.45
C ASP A 253 14.11 7.29 -17.31
N ILE A 254 15.25 6.98 -16.68
CA ILE A 254 16.40 7.91 -16.46
C ILE A 254 17.44 7.89 -17.62
N ARG A 255 17.55 6.81 -18.40
CA ARG A 255 18.49 6.67 -19.53
C ARG A 255 17.90 7.08 -20.87
N GLY A 256 16.57 7.17 -20.97
CA GLY A 256 15.90 7.99 -21.98
C GLY A 256 16.26 9.48 -21.89
N THR A 257 17.00 9.90 -20.86
CA THR A 257 17.37 11.29 -20.54
C THR A 257 18.80 11.66 -20.97
N SER A 258 19.17 11.43 -22.25
CA SER A 258 20.31 12.15 -22.84
C SER A 258 20.16 12.39 -24.36
N LEU A 259 20.04 13.68 -24.70
CA LEU A 259 20.12 14.34 -26.02
C LEU A 259 18.89 14.28 -26.95
N SER A 260 17.95 15.21 -26.76
CA SER A 260 17.52 16.19 -27.78
C SER A 260 16.38 17.08 -27.27
N THR A 261 16.22 18.24 -27.89
CA THR A 261 15.34 19.40 -27.63
C THR A 261 13.85 19.11 -27.33
N THR A 262 13.41 17.85 -27.45
CA THR A 262 12.05 17.37 -27.17
C THR A 262 11.72 17.31 -25.66
N GLN A 263 12.72 17.22 -24.76
CA GLN A 263 12.49 16.99 -23.31
C GLN A 263 12.18 18.23 -22.46
N ILE A 264 12.39 19.46 -22.94
CA ILE A 264 11.85 20.65 -22.25
C ILE A 264 10.32 20.60 -22.26
N GLN A 265 9.72 20.00 -23.30
CA GLN A 265 8.27 19.86 -23.42
C GLN A 265 7.71 18.72 -22.56
N SER A 266 8.39 17.58 -22.39
CA SER A 266 7.86 16.43 -21.63
C SER A 266 7.85 16.67 -20.12
N ARG A 267 8.93 17.22 -19.55
CA ARG A 267 9.00 17.56 -18.12
C ARG A 267 8.06 18.70 -17.74
N SER A 268 7.89 19.67 -18.65
CA SER A 268 6.84 20.68 -18.54
C SER A 268 5.44 20.07 -18.65
N SER A 269 5.26 19.00 -19.42
CA SER A 269 3.96 18.32 -19.59
C SER A 269 3.59 17.49 -18.36
N GLU A 270 4.53 16.76 -17.75
CA GLU A 270 4.30 16.02 -16.50
C GLU A 270 3.99 16.94 -15.31
N GLU A 271 4.75 18.03 -15.15
CA GLU A 271 4.46 19.03 -14.11
C GLU A 271 3.06 19.67 -14.34
N ARG A 272 2.68 19.86 -15.59
CA ARG A 272 1.38 20.41 -15.97
C ARG A 272 0.25 19.41 -15.79
N LEU A 273 0.44 18.12 -16.11
CA LEU A 273 -0.48 17.03 -15.78
C LEU A 273 -0.68 16.94 -14.27
N GLY A 274 0.40 17.01 -13.48
CA GLY A 274 0.32 17.03 -12.02
C GLY A 274 -0.51 18.20 -11.48
N LYS A 275 -0.35 19.41 -12.05
CA LYS A 275 -1.17 20.58 -11.71
C LYS A 275 -2.64 20.39 -12.10
N ILE A 276 -2.93 19.82 -13.27
CA ILE A 276 -4.30 19.55 -13.72
C ILE A 276 -4.97 18.50 -12.82
N CYS A 277 -4.30 17.38 -12.51
CA CYS A 277 -4.83 16.35 -11.62
C CYS A 277 -5.08 16.90 -10.20
N SER A 278 -4.18 17.74 -9.68
CA SER A 278 -4.40 18.43 -8.40
C SER A 278 -5.56 19.41 -8.46
N TRP A 279 -5.76 20.11 -9.58
CA TRP A 279 -6.85 21.06 -9.77
C TRP A 279 -8.22 20.38 -9.79
N LEU A 280 -8.33 19.24 -10.50
CA LEU A 280 -9.56 18.44 -10.55
C LEU A 280 -10.04 18.04 -9.15
N SER A 281 -9.13 17.87 -8.17
CA SER A 281 -9.45 17.53 -6.78
C SER A 281 -10.35 16.31 -6.69
N ALA A 282 -10.05 15.29 -7.50
CA ALA A 282 -10.88 14.11 -7.64
C ALA A 282 -10.76 13.17 -6.42
N PRO A 283 -11.86 12.53 -5.98
CA PRO A 283 -11.80 11.48 -4.97
C PRO A 283 -11.08 10.23 -5.49
N ASP A 284 -10.39 9.53 -4.59
CA ASP A 284 -9.58 8.35 -4.90
C ASP A 284 -10.41 7.05 -4.80
N PRO A 285 -10.72 6.39 -5.93
CA PRO A 285 -11.49 5.16 -5.95
C PRO A 285 -10.66 3.92 -5.55
N SER A 286 -9.32 4.03 -5.49
CA SER A 286 -8.45 2.89 -5.13
C SER A 286 -8.67 2.41 -3.70
N THR A 287 -9.11 3.31 -2.81
CA THR A 287 -9.50 2.99 -1.44
C THR A 287 -10.63 1.95 -1.36
N ASN A 288 -11.65 2.11 -2.20
CA ASN A 288 -12.77 1.17 -2.31
C ASN A 288 -12.34 -0.13 -2.98
N TYR A 289 -11.56 -0.04 -4.06
CA TYR A 289 -10.98 -1.21 -4.73
C TYR A 289 -10.18 -2.09 -3.75
N HIS A 290 -9.23 -1.51 -3.02
CA HIS A 290 -8.40 -2.27 -2.06
C HIS A 290 -9.23 -2.88 -0.93
N ARG A 291 -10.27 -2.17 -0.45
CA ARG A 291 -11.18 -2.69 0.57
C ARG A 291 -11.97 -3.90 0.06
N ALA A 292 -12.53 -3.80 -1.15
CA ALA A 292 -13.28 -4.88 -1.79
C ALA A 292 -12.37 -6.08 -2.11
N HIS A 293 -11.18 -5.82 -2.67
CA HIS A 293 -10.18 -6.83 -2.99
C HIS A 293 -9.70 -7.59 -1.75
N LYS A 294 -9.51 -6.90 -0.61
CA LYS A 294 -9.16 -7.52 0.68
C LYS A 294 -10.26 -8.43 1.24
N GLN A 295 -11.52 -8.08 0.99
CA GLN A 295 -12.68 -8.87 1.46
C GLN A 295 -13.02 -10.04 0.53
N ARG A 296 -12.55 -9.98 -0.72
CA ARG A 296 -12.76 -11.00 -1.74
C ARG A 296 -12.06 -12.30 -1.37
N GLN A 297 -12.76 -13.43 -1.52
CA GLN A 297 -12.16 -14.76 -1.41
C GLN A 297 -11.53 -15.18 -2.74
N ALA A 298 -10.49 -16.01 -2.68
CA ALA A 298 -9.85 -16.55 -3.88
C ALA A 298 -10.91 -17.21 -4.80
N GLU A 299 -10.77 -16.98 -6.11
CA GLU A 299 -11.66 -17.51 -7.16
C GLU A 299 -13.11 -16.96 -7.17
N THR A 300 -13.44 -15.98 -6.34
CA THR A 300 -14.77 -15.33 -6.33
C THR A 300 -14.97 -14.51 -7.61
N GLY A 301 -16.10 -14.70 -8.29
CA GLY A 301 -16.44 -13.95 -9.50
C GLY A 301 -15.73 -14.39 -10.80
N LEU A 302 -14.92 -15.47 -10.78
CA LEU A 302 -14.29 -15.99 -12.00
C LEU A 302 -15.31 -16.48 -13.04
N TRP A 303 -16.48 -16.94 -12.59
CA TRP A 303 -17.58 -17.34 -13.46
C TRP A 303 -18.04 -16.20 -14.37
N LEU A 304 -17.94 -14.94 -13.90
CA LEU A 304 -18.32 -13.77 -14.68
C LEU A 304 -17.30 -13.48 -15.78
N LEU A 305 -16.02 -13.68 -15.49
CA LEU A 305 -14.94 -13.51 -16.49
C LEU A 305 -15.02 -14.58 -17.60
N GLN A 306 -15.62 -15.73 -17.30
CA GLN A 306 -15.89 -16.80 -18.27
C GLN A 306 -17.25 -16.65 -18.96
N ASN A 307 -18.05 -15.66 -18.57
CA ASN A 307 -19.37 -15.45 -19.14
C ASN A 307 -19.25 -14.89 -20.57
N PRO A 308 -19.96 -15.46 -21.57
CA PRO A 308 -19.92 -14.96 -22.95
C PRO A 308 -20.25 -13.48 -23.06
N ARG A 309 -21.21 -12.98 -22.26
CA ARG A 309 -21.60 -11.57 -22.25
C ARG A 309 -20.47 -10.64 -21.81
N PHE A 310 -19.63 -11.09 -20.89
CA PHE A 310 -18.46 -10.32 -20.46
C PHE A 310 -17.38 -10.28 -21.53
N ALA A 311 -17.16 -11.40 -22.22
CA ALA A 311 -16.21 -11.47 -23.34
C ALA A 311 -16.67 -10.58 -24.52
N GLU A 312 -17.95 -10.65 -24.88
CA GLU A 312 -18.57 -9.79 -25.90
C GLU A 312 -18.50 -8.31 -25.50
N TRP A 313 -18.77 -7.99 -24.23
CA TRP A 313 -18.60 -6.64 -23.72
C TRP A 313 -17.16 -6.15 -23.86
N LYS A 314 -16.15 -6.98 -23.58
CA LYS A 314 -14.75 -6.56 -23.64
C LYS A 314 -14.26 -6.26 -25.08
N GLU A 315 -14.83 -6.92 -26.08
CA GLU A 315 -14.37 -6.83 -27.48
C GLU A 315 -15.30 -6.00 -28.38
N GLY A 316 -16.58 -5.87 -28.01
CA GLY A 316 -17.61 -5.22 -28.81
C GLY A 316 -17.45 -3.70 -28.88
N ALA A 317 -17.75 -3.10 -30.03
CA ALA A 317 -17.66 -1.65 -30.21
C ALA A 317 -18.71 -0.89 -29.38
N ALA A 318 -18.28 0.14 -28.64
CA ALA A 318 -19.14 0.98 -27.79
C ALA A 318 -20.02 0.16 -26.81
N SER A 319 -19.48 -0.95 -26.28
CA SER A 319 -20.23 -1.93 -25.50
C SER A 319 -20.61 -1.43 -24.11
N ARG A 320 -21.70 -1.97 -23.58
CA ARG A 320 -22.22 -1.66 -22.25
C ARG A 320 -22.63 -2.95 -21.57
N LEU A 321 -22.42 -3.06 -20.25
CA LEU A 321 -22.85 -4.21 -19.48
C LEU A 321 -23.39 -3.72 -18.13
N TRP A 322 -24.64 -4.08 -17.83
CA TRP A 322 -25.26 -3.73 -16.54
C TRP A 322 -25.42 -4.96 -15.66
N LEU A 323 -24.75 -4.96 -14.51
CA LEU A 323 -24.86 -6.00 -13.49
C LEU A 323 -25.78 -5.52 -12.37
N HIS A 324 -26.96 -6.13 -12.24
CA HIS A 324 -27.89 -5.77 -11.18
C HIS A 324 -28.16 -6.92 -10.20
N GLY A 325 -28.35 -6.59 -8.93
CA GLY A 325 -28.63 -7.58 -7.90
C GLY A 325 -29.05 -6.97 -6.58
N ILE A 326 -29.55 -7.81 -5.67
CA ILE A 326 -30.01 -7.40 -4.34
C ILE A 326 -28.87 -6.83 -3.48
N PRO A 327 -29.18 -6.05 -2.42
CA PRO A 327 -28.16 -5.61 -1.47
C PRO A 327 -27.39 -6.81 -0.91
N GLY A 328 -26.06 -6.68 -0.83
CA GLY A 328 -25.19 -7.73 -0.29
C GLY A 328 -24.95 -8.96 -1.18
N CYS A 329 -25.42 -9.01 -2.43
CA CYS A 329 -25.11 -10.13 -3.34
C CYS A 329 -23.67 -10.13 -3.89
N GLY A 330 -22.81 -9.23 -3.42
CA GLY A 330 -21.39 -9.20 -3.79
C GLY A 330 -21.04 -8.35 -5.02
N LYS A 331 -21.91 -7.46 -5.51
CA LYS A 331 -21.64 -6.53 -6.63
C LYS A 331 -20.25 -5.87 -6.55
N THR A 332 -19.96 -5.19 -5.45
CA THR A 332 -18.68 -4.51 -5.20
C THR A 332 -17.49 -5.47 -5.20
N ILE A 333 -17.66 -6.70 -4.70
CA ILE A 333 -16.62 -7.74 -4.74
C ILE A 333 -16.40 -8.20 -6.18
N LEU A 334 -17.46 -8.41 -6.96
CA LEU A 334 -17.38 -8.75 -8.38
C LEU A 334 -16.69 -7.63 -9.18
N SER A 335 -17.03 -6.37 -8.93
CA SER A 335 -16.37 -5.21 -9.54
C SER A 335 -14.86 -5.22 -9.28
N SER A 336 -14.42 -5.58 -8.06
CA SER A 336 -12.99 -5.72 -7.78
C SER A 336 -12.32 -6.83 -8.59
N THR A 337 -13.00 -7.95 -8.84
CA THR A 337 -12.49 -9.04 -9.71
C THR A 337 -12.38 -8.60 -11.16
N ILE A 338 -13.40 -7.90 -11.66
CA ILE A 338 -13.39 -7.35 -13.02
C ILE A 338 -12.26 -6.34 -13.18
N ILE A 339 -12.15 -5.38 -12.26
CA ILE A 339 -11.12 -4.34 -12.30
C ILE A 339 -9.73 -4.96 -12.24
N GLU A 340 -9.48 -5.94 -11.37
CA GLU A 340 -8.19 -6.64 -11.32
C GLU A 340 -7.84 -7.30 -12.66
N HIS A 341 -8.79 -8.01 -13.28
CA HIS A 341 -8.60 -8.66 -14.57
C HIS A 341 -8.30 -7.64 -15.69
N LEU A 342 -9.05 -6.54 -15.73
CA LEU A 342 -8.88 -5.49 -16.73
C LEU A 342 -7.55 -4.74 -16.55
N LEU A 343 -7.15 -4.43 -15.31
CA LEU A 343 -5.85 -3.83 -15.01
C LEU A 343 -4.70 -4.74 -15.43
N GLN A 344 -4.78 -6.04 -15.15
CA GLN A 344 -3.78 -7.02 -15.62
C GLN A 344 -3.68 -7.05 -17.14
N HIS A 345 -4.81 -6.90 -17.85
CA HIS A 345 -4.83 -6.84 -19.31
C HIS A 345 -4.21 -5.55 -19.86
N CYS A 346 -4.48 -4.40 -19.23
CA CYS A 346 -3.84 -3.13 -19.59
C CYS A 346 -2.34 -3.11 -19.25
N HIS A 347 -1.87 -3.89 -18.27
CA HIS A 347 -0.43 -4.02 -18.01
C HIS A 347 0.32 -4.67 -19.17
N SER A 348 -0.34 -5.53 -19.96
CA SER A 348 0.25 -6.13 -21.16
C SER A 348 0.19 -5.23 -22.41
N ASP A 349 -0.73 -4.27 -22.47
CA ASP A 349 -0.88 -3.35 -23.62
C ASP A 349 -1.15 -1.91 -23.14
N THR A 350 -0.14 -1.06 -23.28
CA THR A 350 -0.17 0.35 -22.84
C THR A 350 -1.07 1.24 -23.69
N SER A 351 -1.60 0.73 -24.80
CA SER A 351 -2.59 1.45 -25.62
C SER A 351 -4.01 1.37 -25.05
N MET A 352 -4.25 0.44 -24.12
CA MET A 352 -5.52 0.26 -23.43
C MET A 352 -5.50 0.93 -22.05
N VAL A 353 -6.65 1.41 -21.60
CA VAL A 353 -6.80 1.99 -20.26
C VAL A 353 -8.03 1.46 -19.56
N THR A 354 -7.89 1.21 -18.26
CA THR A 354 -9.01 0.88 -17.37
C THR A 354 -9.13 1.97 -16.32
N VAL A 355 -10.32 2.56 -16.24
CA VAL A 355 -10.70 3.56 -15.24
C VAL A 355 -11.92 3.08 -14.48
N TYR A 356 -12.02 3.41 -13.21
CA TYR A 356 -13.12 2.92 -12.38
C TYR A 356 -13.54 3.93 -11.31
N PHE A 357 -14.78 3.81 -10.85
CA PHE A 357 -15.32 4.59 -9.76
C PHE A 357 -16.24 3.74 -8.90
N TYR A 358 -16.18 3.95 -7.58
CA TYR A 358 -17.07 3.32 -6.63
C TYR A 358 -17.92 4.39 -5.99
N PHE A 359 -19.23 4.33 -6.20
CA PHE A 359 -20.14 5.07 -5.34
C PHE A 359 -20.16 4.43 -3.95
N ASP A 360 -20.10 5.25 -2.90
CA ASP A 360 -20.00 4.79 -1.51
C ASP A 360 -20.88 5.63 -0.57
N PHE A 361 -21.86 4.99 0.05
CA PHE A 361 -22.78 5.63 0.99
C PHE A 361 -22.07 6.23 2.22
N ASN A 362 -20.83 5.84 2.52
CA ASN A 362 -20.04 6.37 3.65
C ASN A 362 -19.15 7.55 3.27
N ASP A 363 -19.03 7.87 1.97
CA ASP A 363 -18.11 8.89 1.48
C ASP A 363 -18.89 9.91 0.63
N ALA A 364 -19.17 11.06 1.20
CA ALA A 364 -19.95 12.12 0.54
C ALA A 364 -19.32 12.58 -0.79
N GLN A 365 -17.99 12.51 -0.93
CA GLN A 365 -17.34 12.86 -2.20
C GLN A 365 -17.58 11.80 -3.29
N LYS A 366 -17.84 10.56 -2.89
CA LYS A 366 -18.16 9.45 -3.80
C LYS A 366 -19.66 9.25 -3.99
N GLN A 367 -20.48 10.20 -3.58
CA GLN A 367 -21.92 10.22 -3.84
C GLN A 367 -22.31 11.27 -4.89
N ASP A 368 -21.32 12.04 -5.35
CA ASP A 368 -21.46 13.16 -6.27
C ASP A 368 -21.04 12.72 -7.69
N PRO A 369 -21.94 12.79 -8.68
CA PRO A 369 -21.66 12.34 -10.04
C PRO A 369 -20.70 13.27 -10.80
N GLU A 370 -20.61 14.55 -10.44
CA GLU A 370 -19.60 15.45 -11.01
C GLU A 370 -18.19 15.01 -10.58
N LEU A 371 -18.03 14.66 -9.29
CA LEU A 371 -16.75 14.16 -8.76
C LEU A 371 -16.35 12.80 -9.37
N MET A 372 -17.33 11.97 -9.76
CA MET A 372 -17.07 10.77 -10.56
C MET A 372 -16.38 11.13 -11.89
N LEU A 373 -16.93 12.06 -12.69
CA LEU A 373 -16.33 12.45 -13.97
C LEU A 373 -14.92 13.03 -13.80
N ARG A 374 -14.69 13.81 -12.75
CA ARG A 374 -13.36 14.33 -12.42
C ARG A 374 -12.37 13.20 -12.08
N SER A 375 -12.83 12.17 -11.37
CA SER A 375 -12.03 10.99 -11.04
C SER A 375 -11.69 10.17 -12.27
N LEU A 376 -12.65 9.95 -13.17
CA LEU A 376 -12.42 9.28 -14.45
C LEU A 376 -11.42 10.05 -15.31
N LEU A 377 -11.58 11.37 -15.44
CA LEU A 377 -10.66 12.22 -16.18
C LEU A 377 -9.25 12.18 -15.58
N SER A 378 -9.14 12.28 -14.25
CA SER A 378 -7.84 12.18 -13.56
C SER A 378 -7.15 10.85 -13.82
N GLN A 379 -7.87 9.74 -13.80
CA GLN A 379 -7.30 8.42 -14.09
C GLN A 379 -6.84 8.27 -15.55
N LEU A 380 -7.61 8.81 -16.51
CA LEU A 380 -7.21 8.84 -17.92
C LEU A 380 -5.92 9.65 -18.11
N LEU A 381 -5.85 10.84 -17.50
CA LEU A 381 -4.69 11.72 -17.59
C LEU A 381 -3.42 11.14 -16.96
N GLN A 382 -3.55 10.36 -15.88
CA GLN A 382 -2.43 9.65 -15.26
C GLN A 382 -1.85 8.56 -16.17
N ARG A 383 -2.59 8.12 -17.20
CA ARG A 383 -2.14 7.15 -18.19
C ARG A 383 -1.73 7.78 -19.52
N SER A 384 -2.00 9.08 -19.71
CA SER A 384 -1.57 9.83 -20.90
C SER A 384 -0.09 10.21 -20.81
N ALA A 385 0.67 9.95 -21.88
CA ALA A 385 2.09 10.33 -21.97
C ALA A 385 2.31 11.85 -22.12
N ALA A 386 1.29 12.61 -22.51
CA ALA A 386 1.32 14.06 -22.65
C ALA A 386 -0.05 14.67 -22.33
N VAL A 387 -0.10 15.97 -22.00
CA VAL A 387 -1.37 16.68 -21.81
C VAL A 387 -2.14 16.72 -23.13
N PRO A 388 -3.35 16.13 -23.22
CA PRO A 388 -4.20 16.28 -24.40
C PRO A 388 -4.47 17.76 -24.68
N LYS A 389 -4.33 18.21 -25.94
CA LYS A 389 -4.53 19.63 -26.29
C LYS A 389 -5.88 20.19 -25.82
N GLY A 390 -6.94 19.38 -25.89
CA GLY A 390 -8.27 19.74 -25.39
C GLY A 390 -8.31 19.99 -23.88
N VAL A 391 -7.60 19.16 -23.11
CA VAL A 391 -7.49 19.31 -21.65
C VAL A 391 -6.64 20.52 -21.28
N ASP A 392 -5.60 20.81 -22.05
CA ASP A 392 -4.76 21.98 -21.80
C ASP A 392 -5.49 23.31 -22.05
N ALA A 393 -6.26 23.37 -23.15
CA ALA A 393 -7.13 24.49 -23.45
C ALA A 393 -8.22 24.65 -22.39
N PHE A 394 -8.79 23.53 -21.93
CA PHE A 394 -9.78 23.49 -20.87
C PHE A 394 -9.24 24.01 -19.52
N PHE A 395 -8.05 23.55 -19.12
CA PHE A 395 -7.37 24.04 -17.91
C PHE A 395 -7.07 25.54 -18.00
N SER A 396 -6.63 26.00 -19.18
CA SER A 396 -6.35 27.42 -19.44
C SER A 396 -7.64 28.27 -19.38
N ALA A 397 -8.75 27.78 -19.92
CA ALA A 397 -10.06 28.43 -19.86
C ALA A 397 -10.61 28.55 -18.42
N CYS A 398 -10.19 27.63 -17.53
CA CYS A 398 -10.47 27.69 -16.10
C CYS A 398 -9.47 28.59 -15.32
N ASN A 399 -8.90 29.60 -16.00
CA ASN A 399 -7.92 30.53 -15.46
C ASN A 399 -6.73 29.80 -14.80
N ASN A 400 -6.17 28.79 -15.49
CA ASN A 400 -5.06 27.96 -15.01
C ASN A 400 -5.31 27.32 -13.64
N GLY A 401 -6.54 26.85 -13.41
CA GLY A 401 -6.91 26.10 -12.21
C GLY A 401 -7.44 26.94 -11.03
N THR A 402 -7.72 28.23 -11.23
CA THR A 402 -8.33 29.07 -10.17
C THR A 402 -9.85 28.93 -10.10
N ARG A 403 -10.50 28.47 -11.17
CA ARG A 403 -11.93 28.12 -11.19
C ARG A 403 -12.09 26.62 -11.37
N GLN A 404 -13.08 26.02 -10.71
CA GLN A 404 -13.41 24.61 -10.89
C GLN A 404 -14.12 24.38 -12.23
N PRO A 405 -13.96 23.20 -12.86
CA PRO A 405 -14.62 22.88 -14.11
C PRO A 405 -16.13 22.73 -13.92
N SER A 406 -16.92 23.16 -14.90
CA SER A 406 -18.36 22.86 -14.95
C SER A 406 -18.60 21.44 -15.46
N LEU A 407 -19.69 20.82 -15.04
CA LEU A 407 -20.17 19.52 -15.54
C LEU A 407 -20.17 19.41 -17.07
N HIS A 408 -20.78 20.37 -17.76
CA HIS A 408 -20.88 20.36 -19.23
C HIS A 408 -19.51 20.28 -19.90
N ALA A 409 -18.56 21.06 -19.41
CA ALA A 409 -17.21 21.07 -19.97
C ALA A 409 -16.41 19.78 -19.66
N LEU A 410 -16.67 19.09 -18.54
CA LEU A 410 -16.09 17.76 -18.28
C LEU A 410 -16.59 16.74 -19.31
N LEU A 411 -17.89 16.76 -19.62
CA LEU A 411 -18.51 15.89 -20.62
C LEU A 411 -18.00 16.17 -22.05
N GLU A 412 -17.64 17.41 -22.37
CA GLU A 412 -17.04 17.75 -23.68
C GLU A 412 -15.57 17.30 -23.83
N VAL A 413 -14.81 17.31 -22.73
CA VAL A 413 -13.37 17.02 -22.74
C VAL A 413 -13.08 15.52 -22.67
N LEU A 414 -13.85 14.75 -21.90
CA LEU A 414 -13.65 13.31 -21.71
C LEU A 414 -13.54 12.51 -23.03
N PRO A 415 -14.44 12.67 -24.03
CA PRO A 415 -14.34 11.99 -25.31
C PRO A 415 -13.02 12.24 -26.04
N GLN A 416 -12.51 13.48 -25.96
CA GLN A 416 -11.27 13.87 -26.64
C GLN A 416 -10.05 13.17 -26.05
N VAL A 417 -10.07 12.91 -24.73
CA VAL A 417 -9.01 12.16 -24.05
C VAL A 417 -9.13 10.67 -24.34
N MET A 418 -10.36 10.13 -24.34
CA MET A 418 -10.62 8.72 -24.61
C MET A 418 -10.20 8.29 -26.03
N GLN A 419 -10.27 9.19 -27.01
CA GLN A 419 -9.80 8.94 -28.39
C GLN A 419 -8.28 8.69 -28.51
N GLN A 420 -7.51 8.94 -27.46
CA GLN A 420 -6.07 8.65 -27.46
C GLN A 420 -5.74 7.19 -27.20
N PHE A 421 -6.71 6.40 -26.73
CA PHE A 421 -6.54 5.01 -26.35
C PHE A 421 -7.22 4.10 -27.38
N THR A 422 -6.68 2.90 -27.58
CA THR A 422 -7.29 1.89 -28.46
C THR A 422 -8.53 1.29 -27.82
N HIS A 423 -8.52 1.12 -26.49
CA HIS A 423 -9.65 0.65 -25.69
C HIS A 423 -9.70 1.39 -24.34
N VAL A 424 -10.89 1.82 -23.94
CA VAL A 424 -11.17 2.49 -22.66
C VAL A 424 -12.24 1.68 -21.93
N ASN A 425 -11.83 0.95 -20.89
CA ASN A 425 -12.74 0.22 -20.01
C ASN A 425 -13.13 1.10 -18.81
N ILE A 426 -14.42 1.35 -18.63
CA ILE A 426 -14.97 2.15 -17.54
C ILE A 426 -15.79 1.24 -16.64
N VAL A 427 -15.45 1.16 -15.35
CA VAL A 427 -16.23 0.37 -14.37
C VAL A 427 -16.83 1.31 -13.31
N LEU A 428 -18.15 1.39 -13.25
CA LEU A 428 -18.90 2.18 -12.27
C LEU A 428 -19.64 1.25 -11.30
N ASP A 429 -19.16 1.18 -10.06
CA ASP A 429 -19.76 0.33 -9.03
C ASP A 429 -20.81 1.07 -8.22
N ALA A 430 -21.93 0.40 -7.97
CA ALA A 430 -23.01 0.80 -7.05
C ALA A 430 -23.70 2.13 -7.41
N LEU A 431 -24.18 2.30 -8.64
CA LEU A 431 -24.89 3.52 -9.07
C LEU A 431 -26.05 3.93 -8.13
N ASP A 432 -26.65 2.97 -7.43
CA ASP A 432 -27.70 3.21 -6.42
C ASP A 432 -27.23 3.98 -5.18
N GLU A 433 -25.93 4.08 -4.93
CA GLU A 433 -25.34 4.84 -3.83
C GLU A 433 -25.06 6.31 -4.19
N CYS A 434 -25.36 6.73 -5.43
CA CYS A 434 -25.34 8.14 -5.82
C CYS A 434 -26.53 8.91 -5.20
N THR A 435 -26.25 10.10 -4.67
CA THR A 435 -27.31 10.95 -4.07
C THR A 435 -28.04 11.80 -5.10
N GLN A 436 -27.35 12.23 -6.15
CA GLN A 436 -27.89 13.09 -7.22
C GLN A 436 -28.23 12.25 -8.47
N ARG A 437 -29.15 11.29 -8.31
CA ARG A 437 -29.46 10.31 -9.36
C ARG A 437 -29.98 10.90 -10.68
N PRO A 438 -30.86 11.93 -10.70
CA PRO A 438 -31.27 12.54 -11.97
C PRO A 438 -30.08 13.09 -12.75
N GLU A 439 -29.16 13.76 -12.07
CA GLU A 439 -27.94 14.29 -12.71
C GLU A 439 -27.02 13.18 -13.20
N LEU A 440 -26.86 12.10 -12.42
CA LEU A 440 -26.10 10.91 -12.86
C LEU A 440 -26.71 10.28 -14.12
N ILE A 441 -28.03 10.16 -14.18
CA ILE A 441 -28.76 9.60 -15.32
C ILE A 441 -28.52 10.45 -16.57
N ASP A 442 -28.73 11.77 -16.48
CA ASP A 442 -28.48 12.69 -17.59
C ASP A 442 -27.03 12.61 -18.10
N MET A 443 -26.07 12.44 -17.17
CA MET A 443 -24.66 12.22 -17.51
C MET A 443 -24.44 10.90 -18.24
N LEU A 444 -24.99 9.79 -17.74
CA LEU A 444 -24.82 8.47 -18.35
C LEU A 444 -25.49 8.38 -19.72
N GLU A 445 -26.63 9.04 -19.93
CA GLU A 445 -27.26 9.19 -21.24
C GLU A 445 -26.37 9.98 -22.20
N THR A 446 -25.76 11.06 -21.72
CA THR A 446 -24.79 11.84 -22.51
C THR A 446 -23.57 10.99 -22.88
N VAL A 447 -23.01 10.23 -21.93
CA VAL A 447 -21.90 9.29 -22.15
C VAL A 447 -22.30 8.21 -23.15
N ALA A 448 -23.52 7.68 -23.05
CA ALA A 448 -24.06 6.70 -23.99
C ALA A 448 -24.27 7.28 -25.40
N GLY A 449 -24.50 8.59 -25.50
CA GLY A 449 -24.55 9.30 -26.78
C GLY A 449 -23.17 9.47 -27.45
N TRP A 450 -22.06 9.25 -26.72
CA TRP A 450 -20.74 9.30 -27.31
C TRP A 450 -20.55 8.13 -28.27
N GLN A 451 -20.45 8.42 -29.57
CA GLN A 451 -20.23 7.42 -30.63
C GLN A 451 -18.77 6.91 -30.65
N LEU A 452 -18.25 6.53 -29.49
CA LEU A 452 -16.89 6.07 -29.27
C LEU A 452 -16.83 4.54 -29.32
N GLY A 453 -16.44 3.99 -30.46
CA GLY A 453 -16.33 2.54 -30.65
C GLY A 453 -15.31 1.86 -29.71
N ASN A 454 -14.36 2.62 -29.18
CA ASN A 454 -13.31 2.15 -28.26
C ASN A 454 -13.70 2.22 -26.77
N MET A 455 -14.93 2.62 -26.43
CA MET A 455 -15.37 2.77 -25.04
C MET A 455 -16.24 1.59 -24.60
N HIS A 456 -15.89 0.97 -23.48
CA HIS A 456 -16.61 -0.15 -22.90
C HIS A 456 -17.03 0.20 -21.47
N VAL A 457 -18.33 0.27 -21.19
CA VAL A 457 -18.85 0.73 -19.89
C VAL A 457 -19.52 -0.42 -19.14
N LEU A 458 -19.03 -0.73 -17.94
CA LEU A 458 -19.65 -1.69 -17.04
C LEU A 458 -20.20 -0.96 -15.82
N MET A 459 -21.45 -1.24 -15.49
CA MET A 459 -22.15 -0.59 -14.38
C MET A 459 -22.71 -1.64 -13.44
N THR A 460 -22.63 -1.40 -12.13
CA THR A 460 -23.32 -2.23 -11.14
C THR A 460 -24.33 -1.40 -10.35
N SER A 461 -25.50 -1.97 -10.05
CA SER A 461 -26.47 -1.30 -9.19
C SER A 461 -27.50 -2.27 -8.58
N ARG A 462 -28.35 -1.76 -7.70
CA ARG A 462 -29.66 -2.38 -7.44
C ARG A 462 -30.59 -2.18 -8.64
N LYS A 463 -31.58 -3.07 -8.73
CA LYS A 463 -32.66 -2.98 -9.71
C LYS A 463 -33.76 -2.03 -9.20
N GLU A 464 -33.41 -0.77 -9.01
CA GLU A 464 -34.35 0.28 -8.63
C GLU A 464 -34.95 0.93 -9.88
N ARG A 465 -36.22 1.33 -9.79
CA ARG A 465 -37.05 1.66 -10.96
C ARG A 465 -36.50 2.83 -11.77
N ASP A 466 -35.97 3.83 -11.10
CA ASP A 466 -35.34 5.01 -11.70
C ASP A 466 -34.10 4.62 -12.53
N ILE A 467 -33.21 3.82 -11.96
CA ILE A 467 -32.00 3.34 -12.63
C ILE A 467 -32.33 2.38 -13.78
N GLU A 468 -33.26 1.44 -13.56
CA GLU A 468 -33.72 0.48 -14.57
C GLU A 468 -34.30 1.21 -15.79
N SER A 469 -35.26 2.11 -15.58
CA SER A 469 -35.95 2.81 -16.67
C SER A 469 -35.02 3.67 -17.52
N SER A 470 -33.95 4.21 -16.93
CA SER A 470 -32.95 4.99 -17.67
C SER A 470 -31.99 4.08 -18.44
N LEU A 471 -31.40 3.07 -17.77
CA LEU A 471 -30.43 2.19 -18.41
C LEU A 471 -31.02 1.39 -19.58
N GLU A 472 -32.29 0.99 -19.50
CA GLU A 472 -33.00 0.29 -20.59
C GLU A 472 -33.06 1.09 -21.90
N SER A 473 -32.91 2.42 -21.84
CA SER A 473 -32.93 3.26 -23.05
C SER A 473 -31.67 3.11 -23.91
N TYR A 474 -30.54 2.66 -23.33
CA TYR A 474 -29.25 2.58 -24.01
C TYR A 474 -28.40 1.33 -23.69
N VAL A 475 -28.86 0.46 -22.79
CA VAL A 475 -28.31 -0.87 -22.51
C VAL A 475 -29.35 -1.90 -22.95
N LYS A 476 -28.96 -2.85 -23.80
CA LYS A 476 -29.89 -3.87 -24.27
C LYS A 476 -30.15 -4.92 -23.19
N GLU A 477 -31.26 -5.63 -23.31
CA GLU A 477 -31.60 -6.72 -22.39
C GLU A 477 -30.54 -7.86 -22.43
N GLU A 478 -29.96 -8.13 -23.61
CA GLU A 478 -28.86 -9.08 -23.80
C GLU A 478 -27.57 -8.68 -23.03
N ASP A 479 -27.38 -7.37 -22.83
CA ASP A 479 -26.28 -6.73 -22.12
C ASP A 479 -26.59 -6.45 -20.64
N THR A 480 -27.63 -7.09 -20.11
CA THR A 480 -28.05 -6.96 -18.71
C THR A 480 -27.93 -8.30 -18.00
N LEU A 481 -27.14 -8.36 -16.92
CA LEU A 481 -26.89 -9.58 -16.15
C LEU A 481 -27.45 -9.44 -14.72
N CYS A 482 -28.45 -10.25 -14.43
CA CYS A 482 -28.99 -10.36 -13.08
C CYS A 482 -28.14 -11.31 -12.24
N LEU A 483 -27.59 -10.81 -11.13
CA LEU A 483 -26.89 -11.61 -10.13
C LEU A 483 -27.93 -12.40 -9.32
N GLN A 484 -28.50 -13.44 -9.92
CA GLN A 484 -29.48 -14.33 -9.29
C GLN A 484 -28.81 -15.42 -8.44
N ARG A 485 -29.65 -16.00 -7.56
CA ARG A 485 -29.30 -16.88 -6.44
C ARG A 485 -28.37 -18.03 -6.82
N GLU A 486 -28.65 -18.80 -7.88
CA GLU A 486 -27.91 -20.05 -8.13
C GLU A 486 -26.41 -19.87 -8.46
N VAL A 487 -26.00 -18.73 -9.01
CA VAL A 487 -24.60 -18.45 -9.36
C VAL A 487 -23.85 -17.84 -8.18
N VAL A 488 -24.52 -16.99 -7.40
CA VAL A 488 -23.97 -16.36 -6.20
C VAL A 488 -23.90 -17.35 -5.04
N ASP A 489 -24.78 -18.36 -4.99
CA ASP A 489 -24.81 -19.37 -3.92
C ASP A 489 -23.51 -20.17 -3.83
N LYS A 490 -22.81 -20.45 -4.95
CA LYS A 490 -21.49 -21.09 -4.89
C LYS A 490 -20.42 -20.19 -4.27
N ASP A 491 -20.45 -18.89 -4.57
CA ASP A 491 -19.53 -17.92 -3.99
C ASP A 491 -19.86 -17.66 -2.51
N ILE A 492 -21.14 -17.63 -2.13
CA ILE A 492 -21.59 -17.57 -0.72
C ILE A 492 -21.18 -18.84 0.02
N GLN A 493 -21.36 -20.02 -0.57
CA GLN A 493 -20.95 -21.30 0.01
C GLN A 493 -19.44 -21.30 0.26
N ARG A 494 -18.64 -20.87 -0.72
CA ARG A 494 -17.19 -20.73 -0.58
C ARG A 494 -16.81 -19.75 0.53
N TYR A 495 -17.48 -18.59 0.58
CA TYR A 495 -17.31 -17.61 1.65
C TYR A 495 -17.62 -18.20 3.02
N VAL A 496 -18.76 -18.91 3.18
CA VAL A 496 -19.18 -19.54 4.44
C VAL A 496 -18.20 -20.64 4.87
N GLN A 497 -17.82 -21.55 3.96
CA GLN A 497 -16.87 -22.63 4.24
C GLN A 497 -15.52 -22.10 4.71
N GLN A 498 -15.04 -21.01 4.09
CA GLN A 498 -13.79 -20.40 4.46
C GLN A 498 -13.91 -19.62 5.78
N ARG A 499 -15.04 -18.92 6.02
CA ARG A 499 -15.27 -18.24 7.29
C ARG A 499 -15.37 -19.20 8.48
N LEU A 500 -16.01 -20.36 8.29
CA LEU A 500 -16.03 -21.44 9.29
C LEU A 500 -14.63 -22.02 9.55
N SER A 501 -13.75 -21.99 8.55
CA SER A 501 -12.38 -22.50 8.66
C SER A 501 -11.43 -21.48 9.32
N ASP A 502 -11.52 -20.21 8.92
CA ASP A 502 -10.56 -19.15 9.28
C ASP A 502 -10.94 -18.39 10.56
N ASP A 503 -12.22 -18.35 10.92
CA ASP A 503 -12.67 -17.61 12.10
C ASP A 503 -12.40 -18.39 13.39
N LYS A 504 -11.59 -17.82 14.29
CA LYS A 504 -11.19 -18.45 15.56
C LYS A 504 -12.37 -18.83 16.47
N THR A 505 -13.50 -18.11 16.36
CA THR A 505 -14.70 -18.39 17.16
C THR A 505 -15.51 -19.55 16.61
N LEU A 506 -15.49 -19.72 15.29
CA LEU A 506 -16.19 -20.78 14.56
C LEU A 506 -15.33 -22.05 14.40
N ALA A 507 -14.01 -21.91 14.48
CA ALA A 507 -13.07 -23.02 14.33
C ALA A 507 -13.24 -24.15 15.36
N LYS A 508 -13.93 -23.89 16.49
CA LYS A 508 -14.32 -24.93 17.45
C LYS A 508 -15.24 -26.01 16.84
N TRP A 509 -16.02 -25.64 15.83
CA TRP A 509 -16.94 -26.52 15.12
C TRP A 509 -16.28 -27.29 13.97
N ASN A 510 -15.00 -27.02 13.65
CA ASN A 510 -14.26 -27.75 12.60
C ASN A 510 -14.00 -29.22 12.94
N LYS A 511 -14.19 -29.63 14.20
CA LYS A 511 -13.99 -31.02 14.64
C LYS A 511 -15.19 -31.93 14.37
N ASP A 512 -16.37 -31.35 14.11
CA ASP A 512 -17.60 -32.10 13.86
C ASP A 512 -18.13 -31.80 12.46
N ALA A 513 -17.97 -32.77 11.57
CA ALA A 513 -18.37 -32.65 10.17
C ALA A 513 -19.90 -32.55 10.00
N ALA A 514 -20.69 -33.14 10.91
CA ALA A 514 -22.15 -33.08 10.85
C ALA A 514 -22.65 -31.69 11.22
N ILE A 515 -22.12 -31.11 12.30
CA ILE A 515 -22.45 -29.74 12.73
C ILE A 515 -21.98 -28.72 11.68
N ARG A 516 -20.82 -28.93 11.06
CA ARG A 516 -20.34 -28.06 9.97
C ARG A 516 -21.29 -28.08 8.78
N GLN A 517 -21.75 -29.25 8.35
CA GLN A 517 -22.73 -29.38 7.26
C GLN A 517 -24.08 -28.75 7.63
N GLU A 518 -24.51 -28.88 8.88
CA GLU A 518 -25.75 -28.27 9.36
C GLU A 518 -25.67 -26.73 9.39
N ILE A 519 -24.56 -26.17 9.88
CA ILE A 519 -24.32 -24.71 9.86
C ILE A 519 -24.23 -24.19 8.43
N GLU A 520 -23.52 -24.90 7.55
CA GLU A 520 -23.43 -24.53 6.14
C GLU A 520 -24.80 -24.57 5.47
N ALA A 521 -25.58 -25.63 5.67
CA ALA A 521 -26.94 -25.74 5.13
C ALA A 521 -27.87 -24.66 5.69
N ALA A 522 -27.80 -24.35 6.99
CA ALA A 522 -28.60 -23.32 7.63
C ALA A 522 -28.23 -21.90 7.16
N LEU A 523 -26.94 -21.60 7.03
CA LEU A 523 -26.44 -20.32 6.52
C LEU A 523 -26.74 -20.16 5.03
N MET A 524 -26.61 -21.22 4.23
CA MET A 524 -26.99 -21.20 2.81
C MET A 524 -28.49 -21.00 2.63
N HIS A 525 -29.32 -21.70 3.41
CA HIS A 525 -30.77 -21.53 3.41
C HIS A 525 -31.20 -20.13 3.91
N GLY A 526 -30.48 -19.56 4.89
CA GLY A 526 -30.73 -18.23 5.45
C GLY A 526 -30.19 -17.07 4.60
N ALA A 527 -29.10 -17.26 3.86
CA ALA A 527 -28.46 -16.21 3.09
C ALA A 527 -29.29 -15.74 1.90
N GLN A 528 -30.06 -16.62 1.24
CA GLN A 528 -30.96 -16.30 0.12
C GLN A 528 -30.35 -15.38 -0.98
N GLY A 529 -29.03 -15.47 -1.22
CA GLY A 529 -28.30 -14.61 -2.16
C GLY A 529 -27.65 -13.34 -1.56
N ILE A 530 -27.63 -13.18 -0.23
CA ILE A 530 -27.07 -12.03 0.50
C ILE A 530 -25.82 -12.48 1.28
N ALA A 531 -24.63 -12.06 0.84
CA ALA A 531 -23.35 -12.38 1.49
C ALA A 531 -23.13 -11.67 2.85
N GLY A 532 -23.96 -10.67 3.19
CA GLY A 532 -23.86 -9.90 4.44
C GLY A 532 -24.45 -10.57 5.70
N PHE A 533 -25.16 -11.70 5.57
CA PHE A 533 -25.89 -12.31 6.70
C PHE A 533 -25.02 -13.13 7.67
N GLY A 534 -23.80 -13.53 7.28
CA GLY A 534 -22.95 -14.42 8.09
C GLY A 534 -22.47 -13.86 9.43
N GLY A 535 -22.69 -12.57 9.72
CA GLY A 535 -22.28 -11.92 10.97
C GLY A 535 -23.35 -11.79 12.06
N LEU A 536 -24.63 -12.05 11.76
CA LEU A 536 -25.74 -11.65 12.66
C LEU A 536 -26.43 -12.79 13.42
N TYR A 537 -26.14 -14.07 13.13
CA TYR A 537 -26.85 -15.21 13.73
C TYR A 537 -25.97 -16.30 14.33
N VAL A 538 -24.69 -16.01 14.62
CA VAL A 538 -23.88 -16.92 15.45
C VAL A 538 -23.65 -16.29 16.82
N ASN A 539 -24.71 -16.27 17.63
CA ASN A 539 -24.61 -16.11 19.09
C ASN A 539 -25.32 -17.26 19.77
#